data_AF-A0A316L544-F1
#
_entry.id   AF-A0A316L544-F1
#
_cell.length_a   1.000
_cell.length_b   1.000
_cell.length_c   1.000
_cell.angle_alpha   90.00
_cell.angle_beta   90.00
_cell.angle_gamma   90.00
#
_symmetry.space_group_name_H-M   'P 1'
#
loop_
_entity.id
_entity.type
_entity.pdbx_description
1 polymer ?
#
loop_
_entity_poly.entity_id
_entity_poly.type
_entity_poly.pdbx_seq_one_letter_code
_entity_poly.pdbx_strand_id
1 'polypeptide(L)'
;MKPFILLILFFLSNSCNQKDDVSLLENTQNEETIIEQQLLGPNEIMLRIKILESTETNKEVCGSNKEHVFAAEVVDILESGSSITNKLSKEQKLDVVFLFDPGQLESGITLEAKAKESLCPDATITYFTVIAHKILE
;
A
#
# COMPACT_ATOMS: atom_id res chain seq x y z
N MET A 1 -8.74 1.73 -70.52
CA MET A 1 -7.68 2.59 -69.95
C MET A 1 -7.42 2.14 -68.52
N LYS A 2 -6.26 1.50 -68.24
CA LYS A 2 -5.56 1.66 -66.95
C LYS A 2 -4.70 2.95 -67.09
N PRO A 3 -4.12 3.60 -66.05
CA PRO A 3 -3.78 2.99 -64.76
C PRO A 3 -3.61 3.96 -63.54
N PHE A 4 -2.95 3.46 -62.49
CA PHE A 4 -2.07 4.16 -61.53
C PHE A 4 -2.65 4.93 -60.30
N ILE A 5 -2.39 4.33 -59.13
CA ILE A 5 -1.66 4.88 -57.97
C ILE A 5 -2.25 6.06 -57.18
N LEU A 6 -2.58 5.79 -55.92
CA LEU A 6 -2.00 6.46 -54.72
C LEU A 6 -2.41 5.63 -53.48
N LEU A 7 -1.73 4.52 -53.20
CA LEU A 7 -0.74 4.39 -52.11
C LEU A 7 -0.43 5.68 -51.33
N ILE A 8 -0.31 5.54 -50.01
CA ILE A 8 0.34 6.43 -49.02
C ILE A 8 -0.63 7.35 -48.24
N LEU A 9 -1.08 6.87 -47.07
CA LEU A 9 -0.90 7.53 -45.75
C LEU A 9 -1.54 6.67 -44.63
N PHE A 10 -1.04 5.44 -44.50
CA PHE A 10 -0.81 4.89 -43.16
C PHE A 10 0.43 5.61 -42.60
N PHE A 11 0.52 5.71 -41.27
CA PHE A 11 1.58 6.34 -40.47
C PHE A 11 1.38 7.82 -40.13
N LEU A 12 0.42 8.09 -39.25
CA LEU A 12 0.66 9.03 -38.15
C LEU A 12 0.89 8.23 -36.87
N SER A 13 2.09 7.67 -36.79
CA SER A 13 2.71 7.27 -35.54
C SER A 13 2.84 8.54 -34.69
N ASN A 14 2.03 8.67 -33.63
CA ASN A 14 2.32 9.62 -32.58
C ASN A 14 3.57 9.14 -31.83
N SER A 15 4.73 9.62 -32.29
CA SER A 15 5.95 9.64 -31.48
C SER A 15 5.83 10.81 -30.51
N CYS A 16 5.31 10.55 -29.31
CA CYS A 16 5.63 11.41 -28.17
C CYS A 16 7.03 11.00 -27.67
N ASN A 17 8.04 11.60 -28.27
CA ASN A 17 9.36 11.73 -27.66
C ASN A 17 9.30 12.92 -26.71
N GLN A 18 9.10 12.64 -25.42
CA GLN A 18 9.49 13.58 -24.39
C GLN A 18 10.20 12.80 -23.27
N LYS A 19 11.52 12.75 -23.39
CA LYS A 19 12.43 12.56 -22.27
C LYS A 19 12.30 13.80 -21.39
N ASP A 20 11.40 13.75 -20.43
CA ASP A 20 11.54 14.60 -19.25
C ASP A 20 12.41 13.83 -18.26
N ASP A 21 13.65 14.31 -18.18
CA ASP A 21 14.66 13.99 -17.21
C ASP A 21 14.14 14.40 -15.82
N VAL A 22 13.41 13.52 -15.15
CA VAL A 22 13.12 13.69 -13.73
C VAL A 22 14.29 13.07 -12.98
N SER A 23 15.27 13.92 -12.65
CA SER A 23 16.19 13.64 -11.56
C SER A 23 15.38 13.55 -10.26
N LEU A 24 14.76 12.40 -10.02
CA LEU A 24 14.19 12.11 -8.72
C LEU A 24 15.36 11.71 -7.85
N LEU A 25 15.92 12.75 -7.23
CA LEU A 25 16.84 12.71 -6.12
C LEU A 25 16.68 11.42 -5.32
N GLU A 26 17.75 10.62 -5.28
CA GLU A 26 18.00 9.70 -4.19
C GLU A 26 17.95 10.51 -2.90
N ASN A 27 16.76 10.59 -2.29
CA ASN A 27 16.63 11.12 -0.95
C ASN A 27 16.71 9.94 0.01
N THR A 28 17.94 9.65 0.42
CA THR A 28 18.27 8.88 1.60
C THR A 28 17.64 9.57 2.82
N GLN A 29 16.44 9.17 3.21
CA GLN A 29 15.90 9.37 4.57
C GLN A 29 14.62 8.54 4.73
N ASN A 30 14.82 7.30 5.22
CA ASN A 30 13.80 6.57 5.97
C ASN A 30 13.49 7.40 7.22
N GLU A 31 12.39 8.13 7.23
CA GLU A 31 11.63 8.54 8.42
C GLU A 31 10.43 9.39 7.95
N GLU A 32 9.23 9.00 8.36
CA GLU A 32 8.03 9.85 8.34
C GLU A 32 7.57 10.38 6.96
N THR A 33 7.08 9.51 6.09
CA THR A 33 6.24 9.99 4.97
C THR A 33 4.95 10.61 5.52
N ILE A 34 4.89 11.93 5.48
CA ILE A 34 3.70 12.73 5.80
C ILE A 34 2.51 12.17 5.01
N ILE A 35 1.54 11.58 5.71
CA ILE A 35 0.26 11.12 5.15
C ILE A 35 -0.62 12.36 4.90
N GLU A 36 -0.19 13.26 4.01
CA GLU A 36 -1.04 14.35 3.55
C GLU A 36 -1.92 13.82 2.43
N GLN A 37 -3.21 13.58 2.75
CA GLN A 37 -4.32 13.30 1.82
C GLN A 37 -3.92 12.57 0.53
N GLN A 38 -3.21 11.44 0.67
CA GLN A 38 -2.93 10.59 -0.48
C GLN A 38 -4.24 9.96 -0.94
N LEU A 39 -4.58 10.14 -2.22
CA LEU A 39 -5.67 9.42 -2.85
C LEU A 39 -5.55 7.92 -2.52
N LEU A 40 -6.60 7.33 -1.98
CA LEU A 40 -6.64 5.89 -1.73
C LEU A 40 -6.81 5.15 -3.05
N GLY A 41 -5.97 4.14 -3.25
CA GLY A 41 -6.20 3.09 -4.22
C GLY A 41 -7.45 2.26 -3.89
N PRO A 42 -7.95 1.47 -4.86
CA PRO A 42 -9.22 0.76 -4.71
C PRO A 42 -9.21 -0.23 -3.54
N ASN A 43 -8.08 -0.89 -3.29
CA ASN A 43 -7.90 -1.86 -2.19
C ASN A 43 -7.02 -1.31 -1.07
N GLU A 44 -6.99 0.01 -0.91
CA GLU A 44 -6.25 0.68 0.16
C GLU A 44 -7.22 1.22 1.20
N ILE A 45 -6.78 1.27 2.46
CA ILE A 45 -7.55 1.75 3.61
C ILE A 45 -6.66 2.65 4.46
N MET A 46 -7.23 3.73 4.98
CA MET A 46 -6.59 4.60 5.95
C MET A 46 -7.16 4.30 7.34
N LEU A 47 -6.29 3.89 8.25
CA LEU A 47 -6.66 3.42 9.58
C LEU A 47 -5.92 4.22 10.64
N ARG A 48 -6.54 4.36 11.81
CA ARG A 48 -5.82 4.61 13.05
C ARG A 48 -5.70 3.28 13.78
N ILE A 49 -4.49 2.83 14.04
CA ILE A 49 -4.22 1.56 14.71
C ILE A 49 -3.35 1.77 15.94
N LYS A 50 -3.52 0.94 16.96
CA LYS A 50 -2.67 0.89 18.14
C LYS A 50 -1.87 -0.40 18.13
N ILE A 51 -0.55 -0.30 18.24
CA ILE A 51 0.33 -1.47 18.33
C ILE A 51 0.14 -2.14 19.69
N LEU A 52 -0.17 -3.43 19.69
CA LEU A 52 -0.36 -4.22 20.90
C LEU A 52 0.95 -4.92 21.29
N GLU A 53 1.62 -5.53 20.33
CA GLU A 53 2.90 -6.22 20.52
C GLU A 53 3.65 -6.30 19.19
N SER A 54 4.98 -6.21 19.27
CA SER A 54 5.84 -6.67 18.19
C SER A 54 5.73 -8.18 18.15
N THR A 55 5.12 -8.70 17.10
CA THR A 55 5.17 -10.13 16.87
C THR A 55 6.55 -10.46 16.31
N GLU A 56 6.99 -11.71 16.49
CA GLU A 56 8.31 -12.17 16.08
C GLU A 56 8.68 -11.69 14.66
N THR A 57 9.97 -11.41 14.41
CA THR A 57 10.48 -10.92 13.12
C THR A 57 10.17 -11.82 11.91
N ASN A 58 9.60 -13.01 12.14
CA ASN A 58 9.09 -13.92 11.12
C ASN A 58 7.82 -14.60 11.61
N LYS A 59 6.65 -14.14 11.13
CA LYS A 59 5.35 -14.77 11.41
C LYS A 59 4.74 -15.31 10.12
N GLU A 60 4.13 -16.48 10.21
CA GLU A 60 3.41 -17.07 9.08
C GLU A 60 2.10 -16.32 8.84
N VAL A 61 1.92 -15.80 7.62
CA VAL A 61 0.68 -15.16 7.14
C VAL A 61 0.38 -15.73 5.76
N CYS A 62 -0.82 -16.31 5.59
CA CYS A 62 -1.23 -16.96 4.34
C CYS A 62 -0.30 -18.10 3.86
N GLY A 63 0.27 -18.91 4.75
CA GLY A 63 1.20 -19.99 4.37
C GLY A 63 2.57 -19.50 3.89
N SER A 64 2.89 -18.22 4.10
CA SER A 64 4.19 -17.63 3.78
C SER A 64 4.73 -16.91 5.01
N ASN A 65 6.03 -17.02 5.28
CA ASN A 65 6.66 -16.21 6.32
C ASN A 65 6.72 -14.75 5.86
N LYS A 66 6.24 -13.86 6.72
CA LYS A 66 6.30 -12.42 6.56
C LYS A 66 7.21 -11.83 7.64
N GLU A 67 8.02 -10.88 7.22
CA GLU A 67 8.79 -10.03 8.11
C GLU A 67 7.93 -8.84 8.59
N HIS A 68 8.36 -8.19 9.68
CA HIS A 68 7.74 -6.99 10.23
C HIS A 68 6.22 -7.11 10.48
N VAL A 69 5.81 -8.18 11.17
CA VAL A 69 4.41 -8.41 11.54
C VAL A 69 4.16 -7.93 12.96
N PHE A 70 3.12 -7.11 13.13
CA PHE A 70 2.72 -6.56 14.42
C PHE A 70 1.27 -6.87 14.69
N ALA A 71 0.96 -7.23 15.94
CA ALA A 71 -0.43 -7.30 16.39
C ALA A 71 -0.89 -5.87 16.68
N ALA A 72 -2.00 -5.48 16.08
CA ALA A 72 -2.56 -4.15 16.20
C ALA A 72 -4.06 -4.19 16.49
N GLU A 73 -4.55 -3.14 17.12
CA GLU A 73 -5.97 -2.89 17.36
C GLU A 73 -6.43 -1.72 16.49
N VAL A 74 -7.55 -1.89 15.77
CA VAL A 74 -8.17 -0.81 15.01
C VAL A 74 -8.80 0.19 15.98
N VAL A 75 -8.26 1.40 16.04
CA VAL A 75 -8.83 2.51 16.82
C VAL A 75 -9.90 3.21 15.99
N ASP A 76 -9.60 3.49 14.72
CA ASP A 76 -10.55 4.15 13.82
C ASP A 76 -10.31 3.76 12.35
N ILE A 77 -11.35 3.92 11.54
CA ILE A 77 -11.30 3.78 10.09
C ILE A 77 -11.53 5.17 9.52
N LEU A 78 -10.47 5.78 9.01
CA LEU A 78 -10.49 7.17 8.54
C LEU A 78 -11.07 7.25 7.13
N GLU A 79 -10.68 6.32 6.25
CA GLU A 79 -11.15 6.25 4.88
C GLU A 79 -10.93 4.83 4.32
N SER A 80 -11.78 4.37 3.40
CA SER A 80 -11.70 3.03 2.81
C SER A 80 -11.88 3.08 1.31
N GLY A 81 -10.98 2.42 0.58
CA GLY A 81 -11.10 2.19 -0.85
C GLY A 81 -12.33 1.34 -1.21
N SER A 82 -12.81 1.52 -2.43
CA SER A 82 -14.07 0.93 -2.92
C SER A 82 -14.06 -0.58 -3.10
N SER A 83 -12.87 -1.19 -3.16
CA SER A 83 -12.66 -2.61 -3.38
C SER A 83 -12.17 -3.36 -2.13
N ILE A 84 -12.15 -2.69 -0.97
CA ILE A 84 -11.92 -3.37 0.31
C ILE A 84 -13.08 -4.33 0.58
N THR A 85 -12.74 -5.60 0.79
CA THR A 85 -13.69 -6.69 1.00
C THR A 85 -13.84 -7.03 2.48
N ASN A 86 -12.75 -6.99 3.25
CA ASN A 86 -12.78 -7.18 4.69
C ASN A 86 -13.21 -5.89 5.40
N LYS A 87 -14.46 -5.90 5.88
CA LYS A 87 -15.02 -4.79 6.67
C LYS A 87 -14.48 -4.84 8.09
N LEU A 88 -13.40 -4.10 8.32
CA LEU A 88 -12.84 -3.93 9.66
C LEU A 88 -13.85 -3.23 10.59
N SER A 89 -13.79 -3.56 11.89
CA SER A 89 -14.52 -2.84 12.94
C SER A 89 -13.56 -2.17 13.92
N LYS A 90 -14.04 -1.15 14.64
CA LYS A 90 -13.30 -0.59 15.79
C LYS A 90 -13.04 -1.69 16.82
N GLU A 91 -11.93 -1.57 17.53
CA GLU A 91 -11.41 -2.51 18.54
C GLU A 91 -11.07 -3.90 17.98
N GLN A 92 -11.18 -4.10 16.65
CA GLN A 92 -10.77 -5.34 16.03
C GLN A 92 -9.26 -5.50 16.15
N LYS A 93 -8.83 -6.67 16.63
CA LYS A 93 -7.42 -7.06 16.68
C LYS A 93 -7.06 -7.82 15.42
N LEU A 94 -5.95 -7.44 14.80
CA LEU A 94 -5.43 -8.09 13.61
C LEU A 94 -3.91 -8.03 13.58
N ASP A 95 -3.33 -8.99 12.87
CA ASP A 95 -1.94 -8.89 12.45
C ASP A 95 -1.86 -7.98 11.22
N VAL A 96 -0.96 -7.00 11.27
CA VAL A 96 -0.62 -6.14 10.14
C VAL A 96 0.81 -6.39 9.74
N VAL A 97 1.05 -6.51 8.43
CA VAL A 97 2.39 -6.68 7.86
C VAL A 97 2.88 -5.31 7.45
N PHE A 98 4.12 -4.92 7.78
CA PHE A 98 4.70 -3.70 7.25
C PHE A 98 5.49 -4.00 5.97
N LEU A 99 5.29 -3.19 4.92
CA LEU A 99 5.99 -3.35 3.65
C LEU A 99 7.50 -3.09 3.78
N PHE A 100 7.87 -2.19 4.68
CA PHE A 100 9.25 -1.82 5.01
C PHE A 100 9.45 -1.92 6.52
N ASP A 101 10.70 -2.08 6.96
CA ASP A 101 11.06 -2.07 8.38
C ASP A 101 10.55 -0.77 9.04
N PRO A 102 9.58 -0.85 9.98
CA PRO A 102 9.05 0.33 10.65
C PRO A 102 9.95 0.81 11.80
N GLY A 103 11.12 0.20 12.00
CA GLY A 103 11.95 0.43 13.16
C GLY A 103 11.34 -0.21 14.42
N GLN A 104 11.65 0.36 15.58
CA GLN A 104 11.11 -0.12 16.86
C GLN A 104 9.77 0.55 17.15
N LEU A 105 8.68 -0.17 16.87
CA LEU A 105 7.34 0.19 17.33
C LEU A 105 7.06 -0.48 18.67
N GLU A 106 6.98 0.31 19.74
CA GLU A 106 6.64 -0.19 21.07
C GLU A 106 5.12 -0.45 21.22
N SER A 107 4.78 -1.35 22.16
CA SER A 107 3.40 -1.56 22.57
C SER A 107 2.79 -0.28 23.09
N GLY A 108 1.57 0.03 22.65
CA GLY A 108 0.82 1.21 23.05
C GLY A 108 0.88 2.37 22.07
N ILE A 109 1.86 2.38 21.15
CA ILE A 109 1.98 3.43 20.13
C ILE A 109 0.76 3.40 19.21
N THR A 110 0.22 4.59 18.91
CA THR A 110 -0.85 4.76 17.93
C THR A 110 -0.29 5.30 16.63
N LEU A 111 -0.70 4.72 15.51
CA LEU A 111 -0.29 5.10 14.17
C LEU A 111 -1.49 5.52 13.36
N GLU A 112 -1.31 6.50 12.49
CA GLU A 112 -2.10 6.63 11.28
C GLU A 112 -1.41 5.82 10.18
N ALA A 113 -2.11 4.84 9.61
CA ALA A 113 -1.53 3.86 8.70
C ALA A 113 -2.37 3.74 7.44
N LYS A 114 -1.70 3.91 6.30
CA LYS A 114 -2.22 3.51 4.99
C LYS A 114 -1.86 2.04 4.77
N ALA A 115 -2.88 1.20 4.59
CA ALA A 115 -2.69 -0.22 4.39
C ALA A 115 -3.38 -0.70 3.11
N LYS A 116 -2.82 -1.74 2.49
CA LYS A 116 -3.36 -2.41 1.30
C LYS A 116 -3.91 -3.78 1.68
N GLU A 117 -5.16 -4.04 1.34
CA GLU A 117 -5.75 -5.38 1.47
C GLU A 117 -5.21 -6.29 0.36
N SER A 118 -4.75 -7.47 0.76
CA SER A 118 -4.30 -8.54 -0.13
C SER A 118 -5.03 -9.84 0.18
N LEU A 119 -5.37 -10.59 -0.86
CA LEU A 119 -5.98 -11.91 -0.74
C LEU A 119 -4.88 -12.96 -0.52
N CYS A 120 -5.09 -13.89 0.41
CA CYS A 120 -4.22 -15.06 0.53
C CYS A 120 -4.28 -15.92 -0.74
N PRO A 121 -3.24 -16.73 -1.04
CA PRO A 121 -3.19 -17.55 -2.25
C PRO A 121 -4.34 -18.55 -2.40
N ASP A 122 -4.93 -18.97 -1.29
CA ASP A 122 -6.08 -19.89 -1.24
C ASP A 122 -7.44 -19.19 -1.42
N ALA A 123 -7.43 -17.86 -1.55
CA ALA A 123 -8.60 -16.99 -1.71
C ALA A 123 -9.64 -17.07 -0.58
N THR A 124 -9.27 -17.57 0.61
CA THR A 124 -10.23 -17.73 1.72
C THR A 124 -10.25 -16.55 2.68
N ILE A 125 -9.10 -15.92 2.91
CA ILE A 125 -8.94 -14.81 3.86
C ILE A 125 -8.08 -13.71 3.23
N THR A 126 -8.20 -12.49 3.76
CA THR A 126 -7.36 -11.35 3.39
C THR A 126 -6.46 -10.92 4.54
N TYR A 127 -5.39 -10.20 4.22
CA TYR A 127 -4.48 -9.59 5.17
C TYR A 127 -4.15 -8.17 4.74
N PHE A 128 -3.74 -7.34 5.71
CA PHE A 128 -3.40 -5.94 5.48
C PHE A 128 -1.89 -5.74 5.52
N THR A 129 -1.37 -5.06 4.49
CA THR A 129 0.03 -4.62 4.45
C THR A 129 0.08 -3.10 4.60
N VAL A 130 0.69 -2.60 5.67
CA VAL A 130 0.97 -1.18 5.89
C VAL A 130 2.02 -0.73 4.88
N ILE A 131 1.65 0.22 4.03
CA ILE A 131 2.49 0.76 2.95
C ILE A 131 3.00 2.18 3.25
N ALA A 132 2.34 2.87 4.19
CA ALA A 132 2.82 4.12 4.78
C ALA A 132 2.25 4.27 6.19
N HIS A 133 2.99 4.89 7.09
CA HIS A 133 2.51 5.16 8.44
C HIS A 133 3.10 6.47 8.99
N LYS A 134 2.39 7.03 9.97
CA LYS A 134 2.81 8.17 10.79
C LYS A 134 2.53 7.84 12.26
N ILE A 135 3.53 8.02 13.11
CA ILE A 135 3.37 7.89 14.57
C ILE A 135 2.56 9.09 15.08
N LEU A 136 1.56 8.82 15.92
CA LEU A 136 0.76 9.85 16.58
C LEU A 136 1.24 9.98 18.04
N GLU A 137 1.80 11.15 18.38
CA GLU A 137 2.18 11.53 19.75
C GLU A 137 0.98 11.61 20.71
#